data_AF-A0A950U1L0-F1
#
_entry.id   AF-A0A950U1L0-F1
#
_cell.length_a   1.000
_cell.length_b   1.000
_cell.length_c   1.000
_cell.angle_alpha   90.00
_cell.angle_beta   90.00
_cell.angle_gamma   90.00
#
_symmetry.space_group_name_H-M   'P 1'
#
loop_
_entity.id
_entity.type
_entity.pdbx_description
1 polymer ?
#
loop_
_entity_poly.entity_id
_entity_poly.type
_entity_poly.pdbx_seq_one_letter_code
_entity_poly.pdbx_strand_id
1 'polypeptide(L)'
;MRRFAAAAAVAAVLGATFVVTSPPAPSGAADLAAESAFTTSLNNLRVSKGVAPLGTHPVLTAKAEAWAAEMAATNNLSHSTLTDGITVSWTKLGENVGVGGDVPSLFQAFVNSPHHYENMVDPAFQWIGMGVAYGNGRMWVAMEFMAGAAPPPPPPPPATRATAANPNGGYYILKSNGNVVAKGGAPSFGQDDYGFDIARAIAVMPDGQGYVILDGWGGVHRFGSAQSLPSSTAYWRGWDIARGIAITSDGRGYAVLDGWGAVHPAGDAPSGSPVYFPGWDIARGIAFSPDNRGTYVLDGWGGVHTMGTARFRGASYWPGWDIAKALTLATDGNGYAVLDGFGGVHNEGSAPAATGVPYVPMDAWRGLASIPGGYVVARADGFSVTT
;
A
#
# COMPACT_ATOMS: atom_id res chain seq x y z
N MET A 1 7.46 -17.46 -49.55
CA MET A 1 7.96 -16.54 -50.59
C MET A 1 8.90 -15.55 -49.91
N ARG A 2 10.16 -15.51 -50.35
CA ARG A 2 11.24 -14.65 -49.81
C ARG A 2 11.01 -13.21 -50.24
N ARG A 3 11.27 -12.22 -49.37
CA ARG A 3 11.77 -10.89 -49.78
C ARG A 3 12.75 -10.37 -48.74
N PHE A 4 14.00 -10.20 -49.18
CA PHE A 4 15.08 -9.49 -48.50
C PHE A 4 14.96 -8.00 -48.82
N ALA A 5 15.35 -7.13 -47.88
CA ALA A 5 15.79 -5.77 -48.17
C ALA A 5 17.02 -5.46 -47.31
N ALA A 6 18.09 -5.01 -47.95
CA ALA A 6 19.39 -4.70 -47.36
C ALA A 6 19.44 -3.23 -46.90
N ALA A 7 20.16 -2.96 -45.82
CA ALA A 7 20.58 -1.62 -45.43
C ALA A 7 22.11 -1.56 -45.42
N ALA A 8 22.67 -0.59 -46.15
CA ALA A 8 24.09 -0.32 -46.22
C ALA A 8 24.48 0.74 -45.17
N ALA A 9 25.57 0.51 -44.45
CA ALA A 9 26.16 1.47 -43.52
C ALA A 9 27.59 1.81 -43.99
N VAL A 10 27.91 3.10 -44.04
CA VAL A 10 29.28 3.60 -44.27
C VAL A 10 29.79 4.17 -42.95
N ALA A 11 30.93 3.65 -42.50
CA ALA A 11 31.57 4.00 -41.24
C ALA A 11 32.75 4.97 -41.44
N ALA A 12 32.93 5.88 -40.49
CA ALA A 12 34.21 6.53 -40.25
C ALA A 12 34.39 6.72 -38.74
N VAL A 13 35.47 6.15 -38.18
CA VAL A 13 35.91 6.32 -36.80
C VAL A 13 37.35 6.81 -36.80
N LEU A 14 37.63 7.82 -35.98
CA LEU A 14 38.97 8.21 -35.55
C LEU A 14 38.98 8.16 -34.02
N GLY A 15 39.85 7.32 -33.48
CA GLY A 15 39.94 7.04 -32.04
C GLY A 15 41.00 7.87 -31.31
N ALA A 16 40.95 7.83 -29.98
CA ALA A 16 42.13 7.96 -29.13
C ALA A 16 41.88 7.46 -27.70
N THR A 17 42.85 6.66 -27.24
CA THR A 17 43.44 6.57 -25.89
C THR A 17 42.58 6.12 -24.69
N PHE A 18 43.07 5.04 -24.06
CA PHE A 18 42.60 4.48 -22.80
C PHE A 18 43.00 5.34 -21.59
N VAL A 19 42.03 5.57 -20.70
CA VAL A 19 42.25 5.89 -19.29
C VAL A 19 41.51 4.81 -18.49
N VAL A 20 42.22 4.17 -17.56
CA VAL A 20 41.67 3.15 -16.66
C VAL A 20 40.72 3.82 -15.68
N THR A 21 39.44 3.43 -15.70
CA THR A 21 38.42 3.86 -14.75
C THR A 21 38.06 2.72 -13.80
N SER A 22 37.81 3.10 -12.54
CA SER A 22 37.23 2.25 -11.49
C SER A 22 35.94 1.54 -11.96
N PRO A 23 35.59 0.37 -11.40
CA PRO A 23 34.44 -0.40 -11.88
C PRO A 23 33.13 0.39 -11.71
N PRO A 24 32.23 0.37 -12.71
CA PRO A 24 30.96 1.09 -12.63
C PRO A 24 30.00 0.41 -11.64
N ALA A 25 29.22 1.25 -10.95
CA ALA A 25 28.05 0.83 -10.19
C ALA A 25 27.01 0.13 -11.11
N PRO A 26 26.16 -0.77 -10.58
CA PRO A 26 25.16 -1.48 -11.38
C PRO A 26 24.19 -0.50 -12.07
N SER A 27 23.85 -0.82 -13.32
CA SER A 27 23.02 -0.02 -14.21
C SER A 27 21.54 0.01 -13.79
N GLY A 28 21.07 1.21 -13.43
CA GLY A 28 19.74 1.80 -13.67
C GLY A 28 18.48 1.06 -13.19
N ALA A 29 17.96 1.45 -12.03
CA ALA A 29 16.54 1.25 -11.71
C ALA A 29 15.66 2.18 -12.58
N ALA A 30 14.42 1.76 -12.88
CA ALA A 30 13.43 2.55 -13.61
C ALA A 30 13.25 3.96 -12.99
N ASP A 31 13.24 5.00 -13.82
CA ASP A 31 12.98 6.38 -13.40
C ASP A 31 11.50 6.73 -13.62
N LEU A 32 10.69 6.30 -12.66
CA LEU A 32 9.23 6.46 -12.68
C LEU A 32 8.79 7.93 -12.84
N ALA A 33 9.59 8.89 -12.34
CA ALA A 33 9.29 10.30 -12.46
C ALA A 33 9.50 10.78 -13.91
N ALA A 34 10.61 10.40 -14.53
CA ALA A 34 10.87 10.70 -15.94
C ALA A 34 9.88 10.01 -16.87
N GLU A 35 9.54 8.74 -16.63
CA GLU A 35 8.56 7.98 -17.41
C GLU A 35 7.17 8.61 -17.36
N SER A 36 6.75 9.05 -16.18
CA SER A 36 5.49 9.78 -15.99
C SER A 36 5.49 11.13 -16.71
N ALA A 37 6.61 11.87 -16.68
CA ALA A 37 6.76 13.15 -17.38
C ALA A 37 6.73 12.99 -18.91
N PHE A 38 7.39 11.97 -19.47
CA PHE A 38 7.31 11.64 -20.89
C PHE A 38 5.89 11.28 -21.31
N THR A 39 5.22 10.39 -20.55
CA THR A 39 3.86 9.94 -20.84
C THR A 39 2.86 11.11 -20.80
N THR A 40 3.01 12.00 -19.82
CA THR A 40 2.22 13.23 -19.72
C THR A 40 2.44 14.14 -20.94
N SER A 41 3.69 14.37 -21.33
CA SER A 41 4.04 15.21 -22.48
C SER A 41 3.48 14.64 -23.78
N LEU A 42 3.56 13.32 -23.97
CA LEU A 42 2.99 12.59 -25.10
C LEU A 42 1.46 12.77 -25.18
N ASN A 43 0.76 12.57 -24.07
CA ASN A 43 -0.69 12.71 -24.04
C ASN A 43 -1.14 14.17 -24.24
N ASN A 44 -0.40 15.15 -23.74
CA ASN A 44 -0.64 16.56 -24.04
C ASN A 44 -0.47 16.86 -25.54
N LEU A 45 0.57 16.31 -26.18
CA LEU A 45 0.74 16.41 -27.63
C LEU A 45 -0.45 15.80 -28.37
N ARG A 46 -0.86 14.57 -28.03
CA ARG A 46 -1.99 13.89 -28.68
C ARG A 46 -3.29 14.69 -28.57
N VAL A 47 -3.60 15.19 -27.38
CA VAL A 47 -4.76 16.07 -27.14
C VAL A 47 -4.66 17.33 -28.01
N SER A 48 -3.49 17.96 -28.12
CA SER A 48 -3.30 19.15 -28.97
C SER A 48 -3.54 18.89 -30.47
N LYS A 49 -3.51 17.62 -30.90
CA LYS A 49 -3.77 17.16 -32.27
C LYS A 49 -5.16 16.56 -32.45
N GLY A 50 -6.01 16.61 -31.42
CA GLY A 50 -7.36 16.04 -31.47
C GLY A 50 -7.39 14.51 -31.44
N VAL A 51 -6.32 13.87 -30.97
CA VAL A 51 -6.19 12.42 -30.86
C VAL A 51 -6.33 11.99 -29.39
N ALA A 52 -6.99 10.86 -29.14
CA ALA A 52 -7.20 10.34 -27.80
C ALA A 52 -5.87 10.08 -27.07
N PRO A 53 -5.77 10.38 -25.76
CA PRO A 53 -4.60 10.02 -24.96
C PRO A 53 -4.43 8.49 -24.90
N LEU A 54 -3.20 8.03 -24.77
CA LEU A 54 -2.86 6.62 -24.57
C LEU A 54 -2.98 6.26 -23.09
N GLY A 55 -3.49 5.05 -22.82
CA GLY A 55 -3.38 4.42 -21.50
C GLY A 55 -2.03 3.72 -21.33
N THR A 56 -1.53 3.59 -20.10
CA THR A 56 -0.32 2.81 -19.83
C THR A 56 -0.63 1.32 -19.82
N HIS A 57 0.31 0.48 -20.30
CA HIS A 57 0.15 -0.97 -20.31
C HIS A 57 1.39 -1.66 -19.68
N PRO A 58 1.21 -2.52 -18.67
CA PRO A 58 2.33 -3.06 -17.88
C PRO A 58 3.27 -3.94 -18.69
N VAL A 59 2.74 -4.74 -19.64
CA VAL A 59 3.59 -5.55 -20.55
C VAL A 59 4.47 -4.68 -21.45
N LEU A 60 3.95 -3.56 -21.95
CA LEU A 60 4.74 -2.62 -22.76
C LEU A 60 5.77 -1.89 -21.90
N THR A 61 5.39 -1.52 -20.68
CA THR A 61 6.26 -0.82 -19.72
C THR A 61 7.46 -1.69 -19.36
N ALA A 62 7.23 -2.95 -18.99
CA ALA A 62 8.31 -3.89 -18.68
C ALA A 62 9.27 -4.10 -19.85
N LYS A 63 8.74 -4.16 -21.09
CA LYS A 63 9.57 -4.22 -22.30
C LYS A 63 10.41 -2.94 -22.46
N ALA A 64 9.76 -1.78 -22.39
CA ALA A 64 10.39 -0.49 -22.58
C ALA A 64 11.51 -0.25 -21.56
N GLU A 65 11.26 -0.54 -20.28
CA GLU A 65 12.23 -0.46 -19.18
C GLU A 65 13.44 -1.36 -19.46
N ALA A 66 13.20 -2.63 -19.81
CA ALA A 66 14.27 -3.57 -20.13
C ALA A 66 15.11 -3.11 -21.31
N TRP A 67 14.48 -2.57 -22.36
CA TRP A 67 15.20 -2.10 -23.54
C TRP A 67 15.97 -0.80 -23.30
N ALA A 68 15.40 0.15 -22.54
CA ALA A 68 16.11 1.34 -22.12
C ALA A 68 17.36 0.98 -21.29
N ALA A 69 17.23 0.02 -20.37
CA ALA A 69 18.35 -0.50 -19.58
C ALA A 69 19.43 -1.15 -20.45
N GLU A 70 19.05 -1.97 -21.45
CA GLU A 70 19.98 -2.60 -22.40
C GLU A 70 20.74 -1.54 -23.21
N MET A 71 20.05 -0.54 -23.77
CA MET A 71 20.69 0.55 -24.51
C MET A 71 21.64 1.36 -23.62
N ALA A 72 21.25 1.62 -22.36
CA ALA A 72 22.08 2.31 -21.39
C ALA A 72 23.35 1.52 -21.02
N ALA A 73 23.21 0.20 -20.81
CA ALA A 73 24.31 -0.69 -20.43
C ALA A 73 25.30 -0.90 -21.58
N THR A 74 24.79 -1.07 -22.80
CA THR A 74 25.59 -1.29 -24.01
C THR A 74 26.08 0.01 -24.66
N ASN A 75 25.58 1.15 -24.20
CA ASN A 75 25.84 2.47 -24.79
C ASN A 75 25.47 2.53 -26.29
N ASN A 76 24.45 1.78 -26.69
CA ASN A 76 24.08 1.58 -28.09
C ASN A 76 22.63 1.98 -28.32
N LEU A 77 22.40 2.98 -29.16
CA LEU A 77 21.05 3.39 -29.54
C LEU A 77 20.57 2.51 -30.69
N SER A 78 19.62 1.62 -30.42
CA SER A 78 19.07 0.71 -31.41
C SER A 78 17.62 0.37 -31.10
N HIS A 79 16.85 0.09 -32.14
CA HIS A 79 15.51 -0.48 -32.00
C HIS A 79 15.58 -1.91 -31.43
N SER A 80 14.58 -2.30 -30.64
CA SER A 80 14.42 -3.68 -30.18
C SER A 80 13.84 -4.57 -31.27
N THR A 81 13.79 -5.88 -31.01
CA THR A 81 12.84 -6.74 -31.72
C THR A 81 11.43 -6.36 -31.25
N LEU A 82 10.66 -5.71 -32.12
CA LEU A 82 9.37 -5.11 -31.76
C LEU A 82 8.37 -6.07 -31.09
N THR A 83 8.42 -7.37 -31.40
CA THR A 83 7.53 -8.38 -30.80
C THR A 83 8.01 -8.96 -29.48
N ASP A 84 9.28 -8.82 -29.13
CA ASP A 84 9.84 -9.47 -27.93
C ASP A 84 9.22 -8.90 -26.66
N GLY A 85 8.90 -9.76 -25.69
CA GLY A 85 8.27 -9.38 -24.42
C GLY A 85 6.78 -9.06 -24.50
N ILE A 86 6.18 -8.96 -25.70
CA ILE A 86 4.74 -8.70 -25.87
C ILE A 86 3.95 -10.01 -25.78
N THR A 87 3.37 -10.27 -24.61
CA THR A 87 2.65 -11.51 -24.28
C THR A 87 1.12 -11.43 -24.45
N VAL A 88 0.61 -10.27 -24.87
CA VAL A 88 -0.82 -10.00 -25.06
C VAL A 88 -1.17 -9.88 -26.55
N SER A 89 -2.43 -10.09 -26.90
CA SER A 89 -2.89 -9.91 -28.28
C SER A 89 -2.81 -8.45 -28.73
N TRP A 90 -2.26 -8.22 -29.92
CA TRP A 90 -2.12 -6.91 -30.54
C TRP A 90 -2.49 -6.95 -32.02
N THR A 91 -2.85 -5.80 -32.57
CA THR A 91 -3.12 -5.58 -34.00
C THR A 91 -2.12 -4.62 -34.63
N LYS A 92 -1.43 -3.81 -33.81
CA LYS A 92 -0.37 -2.90 -34.24
C LYS A 92 0.62 -2.66 -33.10
N LEU A 93 1.91 -2.60 -33.43
CA LEU A 93 2.99 -2.20 -32.52
C LEU A 93 3.80 -1.06 -33.15
N GLY A 94 4.45 -0.25 -32.32
CA GLY A 94 5.41 0.78 -32.73
C GLY A 94 6.42 1.03 -31.62
N GLU A 95 7.61 1.52 -31.99
CA GLU A 95 8.66 1.81 -31.02
C GLU A 95 9.35 3.14 -31.38
N ASN A 96 9.57 3.99 -30.37
CA ASN A 96 10.52 5.09 -30.47
C ASN A 96 11.63 4.89 -29.44
N VAL A 97 12.89 5.05 -29.84
CA VAL A 97 14.05 5.02 -28.94
C VAL A 97 14.85 6.31 -29.04
N GLY A 98 15.43 6.75 -27.93
CA GLY A 98 16.21 7.99 -27.90
C GLY A 98 17.22 8.05 -26.78
N VAL A 99 18.20 8.93 -26.94
CA VAL A 99 19.21 9.24 -25.93
C VAL A 99 19.39 10.74 -25.82
N GLY A 100 19.44 11.27 -24.60
CA GLY A 100 19.44 12.72 -24.36
C GLY A 100 19.86 13.12 -22.95
N GLY A 101 19.78 14.42 -22.65
CA GLY A 101 20.17 14.98 -21.35
C GLY A 101 19.02 15.05 -20.34
N ASP A 102 17.79 15.29 -20.81
CA ASP A 102 16.61 15.47 -19.97
C ASP A 102 15.31 15.20 -20.74
N VAL A 103 14.19 15.12 -20.01
CA VAL A 103 12.85 14.86 -20.58
C VAL A 103 12.44 15.94 -21.59
N PRO A 104 12.48 17.26 -21.29
CA PRO A 104 11.99 18.27 -22.23
C PRO A 104 12.74 18.29 -23.57
N SER A 105 14.08 18.26 -23.54
CA SER A 105 14.91 18.33 -24.75
C SER A 105 14.75 17.07 -25.61
N LEU A 106 14.74 15.89 -24.99
CA LEU A 106 14.60 14.63 -25.70
C LEU A 106 13.18 14.43 -26.25
N PHE A 107 12.15 14.83 -25.50
CA PHE A 107 10.77 14.83 -25.99
C PHE A 107 10.62 15.74 -27.23
N GLN A 108 11.20 16.94 -27.20
CA GLN A 108 11.17 17.82 -28.37
C GLN A 108 11.95 17.24 -29.56
N ALA A 109 13.05 16.52 -29.31
CA ALA A 109 13.78 15.82 -30.36
C ALA A 109 12.93 14.72 -31.02
N PHE A 110 12.12 13.97 -30.25
CA PHE A 110 11.14 13.05 -30.80
C PHE A 110 10.09 13.78 -31.66
N VAL A 111 9.55 14.91 -31.19
CA VAL A 111 8.58 15.71 -31.95
C VAL A 111 9.13 16.21 -33.28
N ASN A 112 10.42 16.57 -33.32
CA ASN A 112 11.09 17.09 -34.52
C ASN A 112 11.49 15.99 -35.51
N SER A 113 11.39 14.72 -35.14
CA SER A 113 11.69 13.57 -36.02
C SER A 113 10.40 13.05 -36.67
N PRO A 114 10.25 13.13 -38.00
CA PRO A 114 9.01 12.74 -38.67
C PRO A 114 8.53 11.32 -38.33
N HIS A 115 9.42 10.33 -38.35
CA HIS A 115 9.05 8.93 -38.06
C HIS A 115 8.70 8.69 -36.58
N HIS A 116 9.37 9.38 -35.65
CA HIS A 116 8.98 9.29 -34.23
C HIS A 116 7.63 9.96 -33.99
N TYR A 117 7.42 11.13 -34.62
CA TYR A 117 6.20 11.90 -34.54
C TYR A 117 5.00 11.12 -35.06
N GLU A 118 5.16 10.35 -36.15
CA GLU A 118 4.13 9.45 -36.69
C GLU A 118 3.59 8.50 -35.60
N ASN A 119 4.46 7.81 -34.87
CA ASN A 119 4.04 6.94 -33.75
C ASN A 119 3.34 7.72 -32.62
N MET A 120 3.85 8.90 -32.28
CA MET A 120 3.35 9.71 -31.16
C MET A 120 1.91 10.18 -31.37
N VAL A 121 1.52 10.49 -32.61
CA VAL A 121 0.18 11.02 -32.94
C VAL A 121 -0.72 10.06 -33.71
N ASP A 122 -0.30 8.81 -33.89
CA ASP A 122 -1.13 7.81 -34.58
C ASP A 122 -2.41 7.52 -33.78
N PRO A 123 -3.61 7.71 -34.36
CA PRO A 123 -4.88 7.47 -33.68
C PRO A 123 -5.20 5.98 -33.50
N ALA A 124 -4.49 5.06 -34.16
CA ALA A 124 -4.70 3.62 -34.00
C ALA A 124 -4.16 3.10 -32.66
N PHE A 125 -3.11 3.72 -32.12
CA PHE A 125 -2.56 3.32 -30.82
C PHE A 125 -3.48 3.71 -29.67
N GLN A 126 -3.63 2.79 -28.72
CA GLN A 126 -4.45 2.93 -27.52
C GLN A 126 -3.59 2.87 -26.25
N TRP A 127 -2.44 2.19 -26.33
CA TRP A 127 -1.61 1.86 -25.19
C TRP A 127 -0.15 2.27 -25.39
N ILE A 128 0.52 2.63 -24.30
CA ILE A 128 1.95 2.96 -24.26
C ILE A 128 2.65 2.24 -23.09
N GLY A 129 3.90 1.85 -23.31
CA GLY A 129 4.88 1.57 -22.28
C GLY A 129 6.03 2.56 -22.40
N MET A 130 6.53 3.06 -21.27
CA MET A 130 7.62 4.03 -21.22
C MET A 130 8.72 3.45 -20.34
N GLY A 131 9.95 3.44 -20.83
CA GLY A 131 11.11 3.03 -20.06
C GLY A 131 12.19 4.09 -20.11
N VAL A 132 12.75 4.43 -18.95
CA VAL A 132 13.86 5.38 -18.84
C VAL A 132 14.98 4.77 -18.00
N ALA A 133 16.19 4.75 -18.55
CA ALA A 133 17.39 4.30 -17.86
C ALA A 133 18.54 5.29 -18.06
N TYR A 134 19.56 5.22 -17.20
CA TYR A 134 20.73 6.09 -17.29
C TYR A 134 22.01 5.27 -17.48
N GLY A 135 22.84 5.72 -18.42
CA GLY A 135 24.12 5.09 -18.75
C GLY A 135 25.06 6.11 -19.38
N ASN A 136 26.32 6.11 -18.96
CA ASN A 136 27.36 7.03 -19.45
C ASN A 136 26.95 8.52 -19.36
N GLY A 137 26.30 8.90 -18.26
CA GLY A 137 25.87 10.29 -18.01
C GLY A 137 24.72 10.77 -18.90
N ARG A 138 24.00 9.87 -19.59
CA ARG A 138 22.89 10.19 -20.49
C ARG A 138 21.64 9.41 -20.11
N MET A 139 20.49 9.99 -20.41
CA MET A 139 19.16 9.37 -20.33
C MET A 139 18.90 8.57 -21.61
N TRP A 140 18.46 7.34 -21.47
CA TRP A 140 18.09 6.41 -22.54
C TRP A 140 16.61 6.09 -22.40
N VAL A 141 15.87 6.18 -23.50
CA VAL A 141 14.40 6.11 -23.50
C VAL A 141 13.94 5.11 -24.55
N ALA A 142 12.98 4.27 -24.17
CA ALA A 142 12.17 3.49 -25.09
C ALA A 142 10.68 3.79 -24.86
N MET A 143 9.93 3.95 -25.95
CA MET A 143 8.48 4.13 -25.98
C MET A 143 7.87 3.02 -26.82
N GLU A 144 7.06 2.17 -26.20
CA GLU A 144 6.41 1.03 -26.84
C GLU A 144 4.92 1.33 -27.04
N PHE A 145 4.46 1.40 -28.29
CA PHE A 145 3.08 1.73 -28.65
C PHE A 145 2.32 0.46 -29.06
N MET A 146 1.04 0.36 -28.65
CA MET A 146 0.20 -0.78 -29.03
C MET A 146 -1.25 -0.39 -29.33
N ALA A 147 -1.79 -0.98 -30.39
CA ALA A 147 -3.21 -1.18 -30.58
C ALA A 147 -3.49 -2.67 -30.29
N GLY A 148 -4.37 -2.97 -29.33
CA GLY A 148 -4.48 -4.34 -28.83
C GLY A 148 -5.33 -4.46 -27.57
N ALA A 149 -5.19 -5.62 -26.92
CA ALA A 149 -5.90 -5.92 -25.69
C ALA A 149 -5.64 -4.84 -24.63
N ALA A 150 -6.70 -4.45 -23.93
CA ALA A 150 -6.57 -3.60 -22.76
C ALA A 150 -5.75 -4.33 -21.68
N PRO A 151 -4.98 -3.60 -20.86
CA PRO A 151 -4.35 -4.22 -19.70
C PRO A 151 -5.45 -4.80 -18.80
N PRO A 152 -5.17 -5.91 -18.08
CA PRO A 152 -6.07 -6.33 -17.02
C PRO A 152 -6.26 -5.15 -16.05
N PRO A 153 -7.48 -4.98 -15.49
CA PRO A 153 -7.68 -3.95 -14.48
C PRO A 153 -6.64 -4.12 -13.37
N PRO A 154 -6.04 -3.02 -12.87
CA PRO A 154 -5.09 -3.13 -11.78
C PRO A 154 -5.75 -3.88 -10.62
N PRO A 155 -4.99 -4.68 -9.85
CA PRO A 155 -5.53 -5.31 -8.66
C PRO A 155 -6.15 -4.21 -7.78
N PRO A 156 -7.31 -4.48 -7.15
CA PRO A 156 -7.94 -3.50 -6.28
C PRO A 156 -6.94 -3.03 -5.22
N PRO A 157 -6.92 -1.73 -4.87
CA PRO A 157 -6.04 -1.23 -3.82
C PRO A 157 -6.17 -2.07 -2.55
N PRO A 158 -5.08 -2.28 -1.79
CA PRO A 158 -5.15 -2.97 -0.52
C PRO A 158 -6.26 -2.39 0.36
N ALA A 159 -7.14 -3.27 0.84
CA ALA A 159 -8.28 -2.87 1.63
C ALA A 159 -7.81 -2.25 2.96
N THR A 160 -8.56 -1.29 3.49
CA THR A 160 -8.38 -0.87 4.89
C THR A 160 -8.59 -2.07 5.81
N ARG A 161 -7.65 -2.26 6.73
CA ARG A 161 -7.70 -3.30 7.74
C ARG A 161 -8.13 -2.78 9.11
N ALA A 162 -7.52 -1.69 9.55
CA ALA A 162 -7.72 -1.15 10.89
C ALA A 162 -7.47 0.37 10.90
N THR A 163 -7.88 1.01 11.99
CA THR A 163 -7.65 2.44 12.23
C THR A 163 -7.13 2.63 13.64
N ALA A 164 -6.26 3.61 13.85
CA ALA A 164 -5.87 4.06 15.18
C ALA A 164 -5.79 5.59 15.21
N ALA A 165 -6.27 6.19 16.31
CA ALA A 165 -6.18 7.63 16.53
C ALA A 165 -4.82 8.00 17.14
N ASN A 166 -4.28 9.16 16.79
CA ASN A 166 -3.11 9.71 17.46
C ASN A 166 -3.57 10.59 18.63
N PRO A 167 -3.06 10.39 19.86
CA PRO A 167 -3.43 11.21 21.01
C PRO A 167 -3.13 12.71 20.83
N ASN A 168 -2.18 13.06 19.95
CA ASN A 168 -1.81 14.43 19.62
C ASN A 168 -2.61 15.01 18.43
N GLY A 169 -3.58 14.27 17.89
CA GLY A 169 -4.44 14.67 16.78
C GLY A 169 -4.15 13.95 15.47
N GLY A 170 -5.20 13.79 14.67
CA GLY A 170 -5.18 12.98 13.45
C GLY A 170 -5.32 11.47 13.73
N TYR A 171 -5.24 10.68 12.66
CA TYR A 171 -5.40 9.22 12.74
C TYR A 171 -4.70 8.50 11.60
N TYR A 172 -4.57 7.19 11.74
CA TYR A 172 -3.93 6.30 10.78
C TYR A 172 -4.93 5.29 10.24
N ILE A 173 -4.88 5.06 8.94
CA ILE A 173 -5.55 3.93 8.27
C ILE A 173 -4.48 2.89 7.92
N LEU A 174 -4.56 1.72 8.54
CA LEU A 174 -3.75 0.57 8.15
C LEU A 174 -4.41 -0.15 6.97
N LYS A 175 -3.65 -0.46 5.94
CA LYS A 175 -4.05 -1.28 4.80
C LYS A 175 -3.69 -2.75 5.02
N SER A 176 -4.37 -3.66 4.33
CA SER A 176 -4.18 -5.11 4.45
C SER A 176 -2.76 -5.59 4.10
N ASN A 177 -2.05 -4.85 3.25
CA ASN A 177 -0.65 -5.11 2.91
C ASN A 177 0.37 -4.45 3.86
N GLY A 178 -0.06 -3.78 4.93
CA GLY A 178 0.83 -3.13 5.89
C GLY A 178 1.07 -1.64 5.63
N ASN A 179 0.63 -1.10 4.49
CA ASN A 179 0.78 0.33 4.25
C ASN A 179 -0.05 1.16 5.26
N VAL A 180 0.48 2.31 5.66
CA VAL A 180 -0.18 3.20 6.63
C VAL A 180 -0.43 4.55 5.99
N VAL A 181 -1.70 4.96 5.98
CA VAL A 181 -2.11 6.30 5.52
C VAL A 181 -2.40 7.17 6.74
N ALA A 182 -1.55 8.18 6.95
CA ALA A 182 -1.78 9.22 7.96
C ALA A 182 -2.81 10.24 7.44
N LYS A 183 -3.77 10.61 8.30
CA LYS A 183 -4.84 11.58 8.00
C LYS A 183 -5.01 12.57 9.13
N GLY A 184 -5.62 13.71 8.83
CA GLY A 184 -5.97 14.73 9.83
C GLY A 184 -4.76 15.35 10.54
N GLY A 185 -3.61 15.44 9.87
CA GLY A 185 -2.39 16.02 10.43
C GLY A 185 -1.52 15.06 11.26
N ALA A 186 -1.88 13.78 11.35
CA ALA A 186 -1.05 12.80 12.04
C ALA A 186 0.35 12.67 11.38
N PRO A 187 1.44 12.60 12.17
CA PRO A 187 2.80 12.40 11.65
C PRO A 187 3.00 10.98 11.11
N SER A 188 3.82 10.80 10.07
CA SER A 188 4.22 9.47 9.57
C SER A 188 5.52 9.00 10.22
N PHE A 189 5.60 7.72 10.58
CA PHE A 189 6.77 7.12 11.22
C PHE A 189 7.41 5.98 10.40
N GLY A 190 6.91 5.73 9.19
CA GLY A 190 7.27 4.59 8.35
C GLY A 190 6.13 3.59 8.20
N GLN A 191 6.29 2.58 7.35
CA GLN A 191 5.26 1.57 7.13
C GLN A 191 5.89 0.26 6.67
N ASP A 192 5.12 -0.81 6.72
CA ASP A 192 5.43 -2.04 6.01
C ASP A 192 4.77 -2.04 4.62
N ASP A 193 5.29 -2.88 3.72
CA ASP A 193 4.62 -3.28 2.49
C ASP A 193 4.91 -4.75 2.21
N TYR A 194 4.05 -5.61 2.71
CA TYR A 194 4.21 -7.05 2.54
C TYR A 194 3.88 -7.50 1.11
N GLY A 195 3.20 -6.67 0.30
CA GLY A 195 2.73 -7.02 -1.03
C GLY A 195 1.52 -7.97 -1.08
N PHE A 196 0.98 -8.41 0.07
CA PHE A 196 -0.22 -9.25 0.17
C PHE A 196 -0.99 -9.00 1.48
N ASP A 197 -2.23 -9.49 1.57
CA ASP A 197 -3.09 -9.33 2.75
C ASP A 197 -2.56 -10.12 3.96
N ILE A 198 -1.91 -9.42 4.89
CA ILE A 198 -1.39 -10.01 6.11
C ILE A 198 -1.42 -9.08 7.31
N ALA A 199 -1.43 -7.77 7.13
CA ALA A 199 -1.55 -6.84 8.24
C ALA A 199 -2.90 -7.03 8.95
N ARG A 200 -2.89 -6.89 10.29
CA ARG A 200 -4.04 -7.21 11.15
C ARG A 200 -4.50 -6.05 12.01
N ALA A 201 -3.56 -5.35 12.62
CA ALA A 201 -3.87 -4.27 13.57
C ALA A 201 -2.73 -3.24 13.63
N ILE A 202 -3.08 -2.03 14.08
CA ILE A 202 -2.16 -0.93 14.36
C ILE A 202 -2.49 -0.39 15.76
N ALA A 203 -1.47 -0.08 16.56
CA ALA A 203 -1.64 0.59 17.85
C ALA A 203 -0.63 1.73 17.99
N VAL A 204 -1.11 2.90 18.42
CA VAL A 204 -0.31 4.13 18.53
C VAL A 204 0.25 4.25 19.95
N MET A 205 1.48 4.70 20.06
CA MET A 205 2.13 4.95 21.35
C MET A 205 1.41 6.07 22.11
N PRO A 206 1.35 6.00 23.46
CA PRO A 206 0.71 7.05 24.26
C PRO A 206 1.31 8.45 24.09
N ASP A 207 2.59 8.56 23.73
CA ASP A 207 3.25 9.83 23.41
C ASP A 207 2.88 10.38 22.02
N GLY A 208 2.19 9.60 21.19
CA GLY A 208 1.82 9.92 19.81
C GLY A 208 3.00 10.02 18.84
N GLN A 209 4.21 9.57 19.24
CA GLN A 209 5.47 9.67 18.48
C GLN A 209 5.89 8.34 17.84
N GLY A 210 4.98 7.37 17.75
CA GLY A 210 5.25 6.07 17.16
C GLY A 210 4.02 5.17 17.14
N TYR A 211 4.13 4.05 16.45
CA TYR A 211 3.12 2.99 16.45
C TYR A 211 3.73 1.63 16.13
N VAL A 212 2.94 0.60 16.38
CA VAL A 212 3.23 -0.77 15.95
C VAL A 212 2.25 -1.23 14.89
N ILE A 213 2.73 -2.04 13.96
CA ILE A 213 1.92 -2.80 13.00
C ILE A 213 2.03 -4.28 13.38
N LEU A 214 0.88 -4.95 13.48
CA LEU A 214 0.78 -6.39 13.71
C LEU A 214 0.48 -7.09 12.40
N ASP A 215 1.28 -8.11 12.05
CA ASP A 215 0.97 -9.04 10.95
C ASP A 215 0.21 -10.30 11.43
N GLY A 216 -0.35 -11.05 10.48
CA GLY A 216 -1.15 -12.26 10.73
C GLY A 216 -0.41 -13.38 11.42
N TRP A 217 0.91 -13.41 11.32
CA TRP A 217 1.75 -14.43 11.96
C TRP A 217 2.17 -14.01 13.37
N GLY A 218 1.74 -12.85 13.87
CA GLY A 218 2.08 -12.34 15.19
C GLY A 218 3.31 -11.44 15.22
N GLY A 219 3.94 -11.19 14.07
CA GLY A 219 5.07 -10.26 13.98
C GLY A 219 4.63 -8.83 14.30
N VAL A 220 5.40 -8.17 15.17
CA VAL A 220 5.15 -6.79 15.61
C VAL A 220 6.27 -5.89 15.10
N HIS A 221 5.91 -5.01 14.18
CA HIS A 221 6.81 -4.10 13.49
C HIS A 221 6.68 -2.70 14.11
N ARG A 222 7.81 -2.09 14.49
CA ARG A 222 7.85 -0.91 15.36
C ARG A 222 8.39 0.31 14.64
N PHE A 223 7.67 1.42 14.78
CA PHE A 223 7.99 2.69 14.12
C PHE A 223 7.99 3.84 15.14
N GLY A 224 8.93 4.77 14.99
CA GLY A 224 9.09 5.89 15.92
C GLY A 224 9.40 5.45 17.36
N SER A 225 8.77 6.09 18.34
CA SER A 225 8.95 5.79 19.77
C SER A 225 8.59 4.35 20.16
N ALA A 226 7.80 3.64 19.34
CA ALA A 226 7.45 2.24 19.55
C ALA A 226 8.65 1.29 19.49
N GLN A 227 9.81 1.74 18.97
CA GLN A 227 11.06 0.97 18.99
C GLN A 227 11.55 0.66 20.41
N SER A 228 11.09 1.42 21.42
CA SER A 228 11.43 1.20 22.83
C SER A 228 10.65 0.07 23.50
N LEU A 229 9.54 -0.37 22.90
CA LEU A 229 8.71 -1.43 23.45
C LEU A 229 9.44 -2.78 23.42
N PRO A 230 9.20 -3.66 24.41
CA PRO A 230 9.93 -4.93 24.57
C PRO A 230 9.58 -5.96 23.49
N SER A 231 10.47 -6.88 23.15
CA SER A 231 10.16 -7.98 22.22
C SER A 231 9.05 -8.90 22.75
N SER A 232 8.21 -9.43 21.86
CA SER A 232 7.24 -10.48 22.17
C SER A 232 7.72 -11.83 21.64
N THR A 233 7.31 -12.90 22.31
CA THR A 233 7.49 -14.29 21.85
C THR A 233 6.32 -14.79 21.01
N ALA A 234 5.25 -14.01 20.88
CA ALA A 234 4.07 -14.38 20.11
C ALA A 234 4.40 -14.40 18.61
N TYR A 235 4.54 -15.60 18.04
CA TYR A 235 4.77 -15.79 16.62
C TYR A 235 4.32 -17.18 16.17
N TRP A 236 3.46 -17.22 15.15
CA TRP A 236 2.90 -18.44 14.57
C TRP A 236 3.34 -18.54 13.11
N ARG A 237 4.50 -19.14 12.91
CA ARG A 237 5.12 -19.23 11.58
C ARG A 237 4.16 -19.86 10.57
N GLY A 238 3.79 -19.08 9.54
CA GLY A 238 2.94 -19.53 8.44
C GLY A 238 1.46 -19.68 8.79
N TRP A 239 1.03 -19.25 9.98
CA TRP A 239 -0.37 -19.33 10.38
C TRP A 239 -0.91 -17.93 10.66
N ASP A 240 -1.78 -17.47 9.77
CA ASP A 240 -2.52 -16.21 9.92
C ASP A 240 -3.57 -16.35 11.04
N ILE A 241 -3.16 -16.11 12.28
CA ILE A 241 -3.99 -16.25 13.48
C ILE A 241 -3.93 -15.06 14.42
N ALA A 242 -2.98 -14.14 14.28
CA ALA A 242 -2.99 -12.92 15.08
C ALA A 242 -4.14 -11.99 14.64
N ARG A 243 -4.84 -11.37 15.59
CA ARG A 243 -6.06 -10.57 15.30
C ARG A 243 -6.02 -9.16 15.86
N GLY A 244 -5.38 -8.93 17.02
CA GLY A 244 -5.36 -7.62 17.65
C GLY A 244 -4.07 -7.33 18.41
N ILE A 245 -3.79 -6.03 18.60
CA ILE A 245 -2.68 -5.56 19.44
C ILE A 245 -3.15 -4.34 20.24
N ALA A 246 -2.76 -4.26 21.51
CA ALA A 246 -3.00 -3.10 22.37
C ALA A 246 -1.73 -2.76 23.16
N ILE A 247 -1.41 -1.47 23.25
CA ILE A 247 -0.27 -0.92 24.02
C ILE A 247 -0.79 -0.44 25.38
N THR A 248 0.00 -0.62 26.44
CA THR A 248 -0.32 -0.11 27.79
C THR A 248 -0.34 1.42 27.81
N SER A 249 -1.14 2.01 28.69
CA SER A 249 -1.31 3.47 28.79
C SER A 249 -0.01 4.23 29.12
N ASP A 250 0.99 3.55 29.70
CA ASP A 250 2.30 4.12 29.99
C ASP A 250 3.36 3.81 28.91
N GLY A 251 2.98 3.06 27.86
CA GLY A 251 3.83 2.75 26.71
C GLY A 251 4.96 1.78 27.01
N ARG A 252 4.91 1.04 28.13
CA ARG A 252 5.98 0.10 28.53
C ARG A 252 5.74 -1.35 28.15
N GLY A 253 4.55 -1.66 27.63
CA GLY A 253 4.15 -3.01 27.28
C GLY A 253 3.04 -3.03 26.25
N TYR A 254 2.77 -4.22 25.72
CA TYR A 254 1.65 -4.48 24.82
C TYR A 254 1.28 -5.96 24.88
N ALA A 255 0.13 -6.33 24.33
CA ALA A 255 -0.17 -7.74 24.07
C ALA A 255 -0.69 -7.97 22.65
N VAL A 256 -0.37 -9.14 22.11
CA VAL A 256 -0.95 -9.67 20.88
C VAL A 256 -2.11 -10.59 21.24
N LEU A 257 -3.25 -10.40 20.59
CA LEU A 257 -4.41 -11.27 20.66
C LEU A 257 -4.40 -12.22 19.45
N ASP A 258 -4.50 -13.52 19.69
CA ASP A 258 -4.75 -14.51 18.63
C ASP A 258 -6.25 -14.73 18.38
N GLY A 259 -6.59 -15.38 17.27
CA GLY A 259 -7.97 -15.62 16.85
C GLY A 259 -8.74 -16.55 17.78
N TRP A 260 -8.06 -17.32 18.61
CA TRP A 260 -8.69 -18.17 19.62
C TRP A 260 -8.93 -17.41 20.93
N GLY A 261 -8.57 -16.14 21.02
CA GLY A 261 -8.82 -15.30 22.19
C GLY A 261 -7.69 -15.28 23.21
N ALA A 262 -6.58 -16.01 22.97
CA ALA A 262 -5.46 -15.96 23.90
C ALA A 262 -4.68 -14.65 23.74
N VAL A 263 -4.30 -14.10 24.88
CA VAL A 263 -3.58 -12.83 25.02
C VAL A 263 -2.12 -13.12 25.36
N HIS A 264 -1.21 -12.63 24.52
CA HIS A 264 0.23 -12.85 24.61
C HIS A 264 0.95 -11.54 24.97
N PRO A 265 1.16 -11.27 26.27
CA PRO A 265 1.73 -10.01 26.73
C PRO A 265 3.25 -9.94 26.58
N ALA A 266 3.76 -8.73 26.44
CA ALA A 266 5.16 -8.36 26.54
C ALA A 266 5.29 -7.08 27.39
N GLY A 267 6.37 -6.97 28.17
CA GLY A 267 6.56 -5.85 29.09
C GLY A 267 5.65 -5.92 30.31
N ASP A 268 4.99 -4.80 30.63
CA ASP A 268 4.10 -4.66 31.77
C ASP A 268 2.60 -4.84 31.43
N ALA A 269 2.29 -5.31 30.22
CA ALA A 269 0.92 -5.61 29.83
C ALA A 269 0.26 -6.67 30.74
N PRO A 270 -1.05 -6.55 31.03
CA PRO A 270 -1.77 -7.55 31.83
C PRO A 270 -1.58 -8.97 31.31
N SER A 271 -1.39 -9.91 32.24
CA SER A 271 -1.29 -11.33 31.93
C SER A 271 -2.64 -12.05 32.05
N GLY A 272 -2.77 -13.17 31.34
CA GLY A 272 -4.00 -13.97 31.30
C GLY A 272 -4.93 -13.59 30.15
N SER A 273 -5.90 -14.47 29.87
CA SER A 273 -6.87 -14.31 28.79
C SER A 273 -8.28 -14.29 29.38
N PRO A 274 -9.11 -13.26 29.09
CA PRO A 274 -10.50 -13.21 29.57
C PRO A 274 -11.36 -14.38 29.07
N VAL A 275 -11.04 -14.90 27.89
CA VAL A 275 -11.78 -15.96 27.21
C VAL A 275 -10.83 -16.76 26.32
N TYR A 276 -11.19 -17.99 25.99
CA TYR A 276 -10.48 -18.82 25.03
C TYR A 276 -11.48 -19.69 24.25
N PHE A 277 -11.31 -19.75 22.93
CA PHE A 277 -12.17 -20.42 21.96
C PHE A 277 -11.35 -21.49 21.21
N PRO A 278 -11.22 -22.70 21.76
CA PRO A 278 -10.35 -23.73 21.19
C PRO A 278 -10.75 -24.06 19.74
N GLY A 279 -9.82 -23.87 18.80
CA GLY A 279 -10.04 -24.20 17.39
C GLY A 279 -10.95 -23.22 16.63
N TRP A 280 -11.40 -22.13 17.23
CA TRP A 280 -12.32 -21.20 16.60
C TRP A 280 -11.73 -19.80 16.51
N ASP A 281 -11.39 -19.41 15.28
CA ASP A 281 -10.89 -18.07 14.97
C ASP A 281 -12.03 -17.04 14.99
N ILE A 282 -12.34 -16.54 16.19
CA ILE A 282 -13.47 -15.66 16.45
C ILE A 282 -13.11 -14.42 17.25
N ALA A 283 -11.92 -14.32 17.84
CA ALA A 283 -11.51 -13.09 18.51
C ALA A 283 -11.22 -11.98 17.49
N ARG A 284 -11.61 -10.73 17.80
CA ARG A 284 -11.57 -9.58 16.86
C ARG A 284 -10.87 -8.35 17.42
N GLY A 285 -10.85 -8.14 18.73
CA GLY A 285 -10.24 -6.95 19.31
C GLY A 285 -9.76 -7.14 20.74
N ILE A 286 -8.75 -6.36 21.13
CA ILE A 286 -8.20 -6.30 22.48
C ILE A 286 -8.05 -4.84 22.90
N ALA A 287 -8.29 -4.54 24.17
CA ALA A 287 -7.97 -3.26 24.79
C ALA A 287 -7.60 -3.43 26.26
N PHE A 288 -6.86 -2.48 26.83
CA PHE A 288 -6.53 -2.46 28.26
C PHE A 288 -7.27 -1.34 28.98
N SER A 289 -7.67 -1.59 30.23
CA SER A 289 -8.15 -0.52 31.11
C SER A 289 -7.05 0.53 31.34
N PRO A 290 -7.40 1.81 31.61
CA PRO A 290 -6.41 2.88 31.76
C PRO A 290 -5.34 2.65 32.83
N ASP A 291 -5.65 1.85 33.85
CA ASP A 291 -4.74 1.47 34.94
C ASP A 291 -3.79 0.31 34.59
N ASN A 292 -3.84 -0.22 33.36
CA ASN A 292 -3.07 -1.36 32.87
C ASN A 292 -3.21 -2.63 33.72
N ARG A 293 -4.37 -2.83 34.36
CA ARG A 293 -4.66 -4.03 35.19
C ARG A 293 -5.87 -4.81 34.74
N GLY A 294 -6.45 -4.46 33.61
CA GLY A 294 -7.65 -5.08 33.06
C GLY A 294 -7.56 -5.22 31.56
N THR A 295 -8.14 -6.30 31.05
CA THR A 295 -8.14 -6.63 29.63
C THR A 295 -9.56 -6.85 29.15
N TYR A 296 -9.87 -6.27 28.00
CA TYR A 296 -11.08 -6.51 27.23
C TYR A 296 -10.71 -7.33 25.99
N VAL A 297 -11.50 -8.35 25.67
CA VAL A 297 -11.43 -9.09 24.40
C VAL A 297 -12.81 -9.07 23.75
N LEU A 298 -12.86 -8.69 22.48
CA LEU A 298 -14.06 -8.74 21.64
C LEU A 298 -14.03 -10.01 20.79
N ASP A 299 -15.15 -10.73 20.72
CA ASP A 299 -15.38 -11.79 19.74
C ASP A 299 -16.22 -11.29 18.53
N GLY A 300 -16.24 -12.08 17.46
CA GLY A 300 -16.91 -11.77 16.20
C GLY A 300 -18.42 -11.72 16.29
N TRP A 301 -19.02 -12.30 17.32
CA TRP A 301 -20.45 -12.20 17.58
C TRP A 301 -20.79 -10.96 18.41
N GLY A 302 -19.80 -10.14 18.78
CA GLY A 302 -19.98 -8.91 19.54
C GLY A 302 -19.82 -9.08 21.05
N GLY A 303 -19.54 -10.29 21.54
CA GLY A 303 -19.31 -10.52 22.96
C GLY A 303 -18.05 -9.80 23.44
N VAL A 304 -18.16 -9.08 24.55
CA VAL A 304 -17.03 -8.42 25.22
C VAL A 304 -16.72 -9.17 26.52
N HIS A 305 -15.50 -9.70 26.59
CA HIS A 305 -15.01 -10.51 27.71
C HIS A 305 -13.99 -9.70 28.49
N THR A 306 -14.13 -9.68 29.82
CA THR A 306 -13.31 -8.82 30.68
C THR A 306 -12.57 -9.60 31.75
N MET A 307 -11.35 -9.17 32.07
CA MET A 307 -10.53 -9.71 33.16
C MET A 307 -9.90 -8.57 33.98
N GLY A 308 -9.58 -8.83 35.24
CA GLY A 308 -8.88 -7.87 36.10
C GLY A 308 -9.73 -6.66 36.46
N THR A 309 -9.21 -5.46 36.24
CA THR A 309 -9.94 -4.21 36.53
C THR A 309 -10.88 -3.77 35.41
N ALA A 310 -10.87 -4.44 34.26
CA ALA A 310 -11.81 -4.22 33.16
C ALA A 310 -13.25 -4.50 33.62
N ARG A 311 -14.19 -3.66 33.19
CA ARG A 311 -15.59 -3.73 33.63
C ARG A 311 -16.49 -3.97 32.43
N PHE A 312 -17.19 -5.10 32.43
CA PHE A 312 -18.26 -5.36 31.48
C PHE A 312 -19.41 -4.38 31.74
N ARG A 313 -19.87 -3.70 30.69
CA ARG A 313 -20.90 -2.65 30.77
C ARG A 313 -22.12 -2.93 29.88
N GLY A 314 -22.11 -4.05 29.15
CA GLY A 314 -23.08 -4.36 28.12
C GLY A 314 -22.38 -4.82 26.84
N ALA A 315 -23.12 -5.40 25.91
CA ALA A 315 -22.59 -5.70 24.58
C ALA A 315 -23.75 -5.82 23.60
N SER A 316 -23.57 -5.24 22.42
CA SER A 316 -24.37 -5.63 21.26
C SER A 316 -23.88 -7.00 20.79
N TYR A 317 -24.81 -7.93 20.63
CA TYR A 317 -24.51 -9.33 20.38
C TYR A 317 -25.35 -9.85 19.22
N TRP A 318 -24.68 -10.51 18.26
CA TRP A 318 -25.23 -11.07 17.04
C TRP A 318 -24.98 -12.59 17.02
N PRO A 319 -25.87 -13.39 17.64
CA PRO A 319 -25.67 -14.83 17.74
C PRO A 319 -25.49 -15.47 16.37
N GLY A 320 -24.40 -16.23 16.19
CA GLY A 320 -24.14 -16.93 14.94
C GLY A 320 -23.59 -16.06 13.81
N TRP A 321 -23.37 -14.77 14.02
CA TRP A 321 -22.93 -13.86 12.96
C TRP A 321 -21.61 -13.17 13.32
N ASP A 322 -20.54 -13.56 12.62
CA ASP A 322 -19.21 -12.95 12.73
C ASP A 322 -19.15 -11.56 12.06
N ILE A 323 -19.78 -10.59 12.72
CA ILE A 323 -20.00 -9.24 12.19
C ILE A 323 -19.37 -8.13 13.04
N ALA A 324 -19.01 -8.40 14.29
CA ALA A 324 -18.26 -7.43 15.10
C ALA A 324 -16.83 -7.31 14.59
N LYS A 325 -16.34 -6.06 14.43
CA LYS A 325 -15.08 -5.76 13.72
C LYS A 325 -14.03 -5.14 14.60
N ALA A 326 -14.42 -4.25 15.51
CA ALA A 326 -13.47 -3.52 16.34
C ALA A 326 -14.08 -3.10 17.67
N LEU A 327 -13.24 -3.01 18.70
CA LEU A 327 -13.54 -2.51 20.03
C LEU A 327 -12.60 -1.33 20.31
N THR A 328 -13.13 -0.24 20.86
CA THR A 328 -12.32 0.86 21.39
C THR A 328 -12.87 1.32 22.74
N LEU A 329 -12.00 1.75 23.66
CA LEU A 329 -12.43 2.30 24.94
C LEU A 329 -12.76 3.79 24.80
N ALA A 330 -13.75 4.26 25.57
CA ALA A 330 -13.97 5.68 25.75
C ALA A 330 -12.70 6.35 26.32
N THR A 331 -12.45 7.61 25.97
CA THR A 331 -11.22 8.32 26.38
C THR A 331 -11.08 8.51 27.89
N ASP A 332 -12.19 8.43 28.64
CA ASP A 332 -12.21 8.46 30.10
C ASP A 332 -12.05 7.07 30.74
N GLY A 333 -12.02 6.00 29.93
CA GLY A 333 -11.93 4.61 30.35
C GLY A 333 -13.18 4.01 31.00
N ASN A 334 -14.28 4.75 31.06
CA ASN A 334 -15.52 4.33 31.73
C ASN A 334 -16.60 3.79 30.78
N GLY A 335 -16.21 3.49 29.55
CA GLY A 335 -17.08 2.99 28.51
C GLY A 335 -16.29 2.38 27.37
N TYR A 336 -16.99 1.77 26.42
CA TYR A 336 -16.41 1.29 25.17
C TYR A 336 -17.45 1.27 24.06
N ALA A 337 -16.96 1.19 22.82
CA ALA A 337 -17.78 1.04 21.64
C ALA A 337 -17.34 -0.17 20.81
N VAL A 338 -18.32 -0.87 20.24
CA VAL A 338 -18.13 -1.97 19.30
C VAL A 338 -18.66 -1.57 17.92
N LEU A 339 -17.84 -1.73 16.89
CA LEU A 339 -18.22 -1.52 15.49
C LEU A 339 -18.68 -2.85 14.86
N ASP A 340 -19.83 -2.84 14.18
CA ASP A 340 -20.24 -3.93 13.29
C ASP A 340 -19.81 -3.69 11.84
N GLY A 341 -19.89 -4.74 11.01
CA GLY A 341 -19.49 -4.69 9.60
C GLY A 341 -20.36 -3.78 8.72
N PHE A 342 -21.54 -3.36 9.18
CA PHE A 342 -22.49 -2.54 8.42
C PHE A 342 -22.39 -1.04 8.78
N GLY A 343 -21.58 -0.72 9.81
CA GLY A 343 -21.27 0.65 10.23
C GLY A 343 -21.99 1.07 11.50
N GLY A 344 -22.70 0.16 12.17
CA GLY A 344 -23.26 0.43 13.49
C GLY A 344 -22.14 0.49 14.53
N VAL A 345 -22.12 1.60 15.29
CA VAL A 345 -21.21 1.77 16.44
C VAL A 345 -22.06 1.73 17.71
N HIS A 346 -21.87 0.67 18.49
CA HIS A 346 -22.67 0.33 19.65
C HIS A 346 -21.92 0.70 20.92
N ASN A 347 -22.47 1.65 21.68
CA ASN A 347 -21.76 2.35 22.75
C ASN A 347 -22.27 1.90 24.12
N GLU A 348 -21.36 1.65 25.05
CA GLU A 348 -21.63 1.20 26.42
C GLU A 348 -20.95 2.12 27.44
N GLY A 349 -21.61 2.38 28.58
CA GLY A 349 -21.08 3.25 29.62
C GLY A 349 -20.97 4.72 29.18
N SER A 350 -19.80 5.34 29.38
CA SER A 350 -19.53 6.74 29.01
C SER A 350 -19.17 6.95 27.53
N ALA A 351 -19.15 5.90 26.73
CA ALA A 351 -18.79 5.98 25.31
C ALA A 351 -19.76 6.92 24.55
N PRO A 352 -19.27 7.95 23.83
CA PRO A 352 -20.11 8.89 23.11
C PRO A 352 -20.91 8.20 22.01
N ALA A 353 -22.03 8.78 21.59
CA ALA A 353 -22.78 8.30 20.43
C ALA A 353 -22.02 8.64 19.14
N ALA A 354 -21.90 7.68 18.21
CA ALA A 354 -21.38 7.94 16.88
C ALA A 354 -22.46 8.59 16.00
N THR A 355 -22.16 9.75 15.43
CA THR A 355 -23.05 10.43 14.46
C THR A 355 -22.42 10.45 13.07
N GLY A 356 -23.25 10.46 12.02
CA GLY A 356 -22.77 10.62 10.65
C GLY A 356 -22.04 9.42 10.03
N VAL A 357 -22.00 8.26 10.69
CA VAL A 357 -21.51 7.00 10.09
C VAL A 357 -22.59 6.43 9.17
N PRO A 358 -22.35 6.34 7.84
CA PRO A 358 -23.37 5.82 6.93
C PRO A 358 -23.59 4.33 7.14
N TYR A 359 -24.84 3.92 7.26
CA TYR A 359 -25.20 2.51 7.20
C TYR A 359 -24.95 1.96 5.79
N VAL A 360 -24.31 0.80 5.72
CA VAL A 360 -24.02 0.10 4.48
C VAL A 360 -24.53 -1.34 4.65
N PRO A 361 -25.48 -1.83 3.83
CA PRO A 361 -26.08 -3.16 3.97
C PRO A 361 -25.16 -4.29 3.48
N MET A 362 -23.87 -4.23 3.84
CA MET A 362 -22.86 -5.25 3.56
C MET A 362 -21.71 -5.12 4.56
N ASP A 363 -20.95 -6.20 4.72
CA ASP A 363 -19.80 -6.25 5.59
C ASP A 363 -18.60 -5.45 5.02
N ALA A 364 -18.61 -4.14 5.22
CA ALA A 364 -17.69 -3.18 4.63
C ALA A 364 -16.83 -2.42 5.65
N TRP A 365 -17.26 -2.31 6.91
CA TRP A 365 -16.56 -1.52 7.93
C TRP A 365 -15.48 -2.34 8.64
N ARG A 366 -14.36 -1.72 9.02
CA ARG A 366 -13.16 -2.44 9.50
C ARG A 366 -12.48 -1.77 10.70
N GLY A 367 -12.37 -0.45 10.70
CA GLY A 367 -11.63 0.28 11.74
C GLY A 367 -12.53 1.14 12.62
N LEU A 368 -12.28 1.13 13.93
CA LEU A 368 -12.88 2.01 14.92
C LEU A 368 -11.77 2.49 15.87
N ALA A 369 -11.68 3.80 16.09
CA ALA A 369 -10.75 4.37 17.06
C ALA A 369 -11.40 5.56 17.79
N SER A 370 -11.26 5.61 19.11
CA SER A 370 -11.77 6.72 19.92
C SER A 370 -10.96 7.98 19.72
N ILE A 371 -11.67 9.11 19.70
CA ILE A 371 -11.10 10.47 19.76
C ILE A 371 -11.90 11.28 20.79
N PRO A 372 -11.43 12.47 21.21
CA PRO A 372 -12.21 13.33 22.10
C PRO A 372 -13.62 13.60 21.53
N GLY A 373 -14.65 13.15 22.24
CA GLY A 373 -16.06 13.39 21.89
C GLY A 373 -16.67 12.46 20.84
N GLY A 374 -15.92 11.52 20.27
CA GLY A 374 -16.43 10.66 19.21
C GLY A 374 -15.44 9.59 18.73
N TYR A 375 -15.50 9.26 17.44
CA TYR A 375 -14.71 8.20 16.82
C TYR A 375 -14.20 8.59 15.45
N VAL A 376 -13.15 7.88 15.03
CA VAL A 376 -12.87 7.68 13.61
C VAL A 376 -13.32 6.28 13.24
N VAL A 377 -14.10 6.18 12.16
CA VAL A 377 -14.60 4.91 11.64
C VAL A 377 -14.15 4.76 10.19
N ALA A 378 -13.69 3.58 9.80
CA ALA A 378 -13.16 3.35 8.46
C ALA A 378 -13.70 2.08 7.78
N ARG A 379 -13.95 2.20 6.48
CA ARG A 379 -14.38 1.14 5.56
C ARG A 379 -13.20 0.52 4.83
N ALA A 380 -13.41 -0.71 4.39
CA ALA A 380 -12.48 -1.52 3.60
C ALA A 380 -12.00 -0.81 2.31
N ASP A 381 -12.82 0.03 1.70
CA ASP A 381 -12.46 0.79 0.48
C ASP A 381 -11.63 2.05 0.75
N GLY A 382 -11.34 2.38 2.01
CA GLY A 382 -10.57 3.57 2.38
C GLY A 382 -11.42 4.80 2.72
N PHE A 383 -12.74 4.73 2.60
CA PHE A 383 -13.61 5.75 3.16
C PHE A 383 -13.45 5.77 4.68
N SER A 384 -13.32 6.97 5.25
CA SER A 384 -13.25 7.17 6.69
C SER A 384 -14.02 8.43 7.09
N VAL A 385 -14.66 8.39 8.25
CA VAL A 385 -15.44 9.50 8.81
C VAL A 385 -15.05 9.71 10.27
N THR A 386 -15.07 10.97 10.68
CA THR A 386 -14.91 11.40 12.07
C THR A 386 -16.27 11.83 12.59
N THR A 387 -16.69 11.31 13.74
CA THR A 387 -18.07 11.38 14.26
C THR A 387 -18.26 12.34 15.41
#